data_AF-A0A7W6NDA1-F1
#
_entry.id   AF-A0A7W6NDA1-F1
#
_cell.length_a   1.000
_cell.length_b   1.000
_cell.length_c   1.000
_cell.angle_alpha   90.00
_cell.angle_beta   90.00
_cell.angle_gamma   90.00
#
_symmetry.space_group_name_H-M   'P 1'
#
loop_
_entity.id
_entity.type
_entity.pdbx_description
1 polymer ?
#
loop_
_entity_poly.entity_id
_entity_poly.type
_entity_poly.pdbx_seq_one_letter_code
_entity_poly.pdbx_strand_id
1 'polypeptide(L)' 'MLPAPEDAVEFATLMVDPVDEALAAAEPAVSAGPEVVVGSVTIRLEPGASAARIASVVHALMAAS' A
#
# COMPACT_ATOMS: atom_id res chain seq x y z
N MET A 1 -27.93 17.29 23.95
CA MET A 1 -27.22 16.17 24.59
C MET A 1 -27.71 14.90 23.93
N LEU A 2 -26.80 13.99 23.55
CA LEU A 2 -27.21 12.65 23.15
C LEU A 2 -27.72 11.90 24.40
N PRO A 3 -28.82 11.13 24.32
CA PRO A 3 -29.24 10.25 25.41
C PRO A 3 -28.11 9.26 25.77
N ALA A 4 -28.02 8.90 27.04
CA ALA A 4 -27.03 7.95 27.52
C ALA A 4 -27.32 6.56 26.91
N PRO A 5 -26.30 5.86 26.39
CA PRO A 5 -26.46 4.51 25.84
C PRO A 5 -26.87 3.53 26.96
N GLU A 6 -27.71 2.56 26.61
CA GLU A 6 -28.29 1.60 27.54
C GLU A 6 -27.30 0.48 27.91
N ASP A 7 -26.29 0.24 27.06
CA ASP A 7 -25.21 -0.72 27.30
C ASP A 7 -23.87 -0.24 26.68
N ALA A 8 -22.75 -0.56 27.32
CA ALA A 8 -21.40 -0.21 26.87
C ALA A 8 -21.04 -0.88 25.52
N VAL A 9 -21.69 -2.01 25.20
CA VAL A 9 -21.47 -2.75 23.96
C VAL A 9 -22.03 -2.00 22.74
N GLU A 10 -23.18 -1.31 22.85
CA GLU A 10 -23.74 -0.50 21.76
C GLU A 10 -22.89 0.73 21.44
N PHE A 11 -22.24 1.31 22.45
CA PHE A 11 -21.35 2.46 22.24
C PHE A 11 -20.07 2.05 21.50
N ALA A 12 -19.56 0.84 21.75
CA ALA A 12 -18.38 0.32 21.07
C ALA A 12 -18.64 0.07 19.58
N THR A 13 -19.83 -0.41 19.20
CA THR A 13 -20.21 -0.57 17.78
C THR A 13 -20.33 0.77 17.06
N LEU A 14 -20.69 1.85 17.76
CA LEU A 14 -20.80 3.19 17.19
C LEU A 14 -19.44 3.90 17.04
N MET A 15 -18.45 3.54 17.87
CA MET A 15 -17.09 4.11 17.84
C MET A 15 -16.14 3.38 16.88
N VAL A 16 -16.53 2.20 16.38
CA VAL A 16 -15.80 1.50 15.34
C VAL A 16 -16.41 1.91 14.01
N ASP A 17 -15.75 2.85 13.33
CA ASP A 17 -16.01 3.09 11.90
C ASP A 17 -15.89 1.73 11.20
N PRO A 18 -16.91 1.24 10.47
CA PRO A 18 -16.77 0.00 9.72
C PRO A 18 -15.52 0.16 8.85
N VAL A 19 -14.56 -0.73 9.06
CA VAL A 19 -13.36 -0.78 8.21
C VAL A 19 -13.89 -0.80 6.79
N ASP A 20 -13.62 0.28 6.03
CA ASP A 20 -14.11 0.42 4.68
C ASP A 20 -13.72 -0.86 3.94
N GLU A 21 -14.71 -1.70 3.63
CA GLU A 21 -14.45 -3.03 3.05
C GLU A 21 -13.70 -2.88 1.72
N ALA A 22 -13.73 -1.69 1.11
CA ALA A 22 -12.90 -1.32 -0.03
C ALA A 22 -11.39 -1.21 0.30
N LEU A 23 -11.01 -0.78 1.51
CA LEU A 23 -9.62 -0.80 2.00
C LEU A 23 -9.18 -2.21 2.41
N ALA A 24 -10.10 -3.03 2.92
CA ALA A 24 -9.83 -4.43 3.27
C ALA A 24 -9.77 -5.36 2.04
N ALA A 25 -10.53 -5.03 0.99
CA ALA A 25 -10.55 -5.69 -0.31
C ALA A 25 -9.58 -5.06 -1.32
N ALA A 26 -8.72 -4.13 -0.89
CA ALA A 26 -7.54 -3.79 -1.65
C ALA A 26 -6.71 -5.07 -1.73
N GLU A 27 -6.90 -5.81 -2.82
CA GLU A 27 -6.10 -6.97 -3.17
C GLU A 27 -4.66 -6.63 -2.81
N PRO A 28 -3.92 -7.51 -2.11
CA PRO A 28 -2.50 -7.28 -1.92
C PRO A 28 -1.96 -6.88 -3.29
N ALA A 29 -1.05 -5.91 -3.35
CA ALA A 29 -0.53 -5.38 -4.60
C ALA A 29 0.32 -6.43 -5.35
N VAL A 30 -0.20 -7.64 -5.55
CA VAL A 30 0.30 -8.76 -6.33
C VAL A 30 0.43 -8.35 -7.81
N SER A 31 -0.14 -7.21 -8.20
CA SER A 31 0.06 -6.57 -9.50
C SER A 31 1.10 -5.43 -9.49
N ALA A 32 1.69 -5.04 -8.35
CA ALA A 32 2.78 -4.07 -8.36
C ALA A 32 4.07 -4.81 -8.77
N GLY A 33 4.59 -4.48 -9.96
CA GLY A 33 5.90 -4.99 -10.38
C GLY A 33 7.04 -4.45 -9.52
N PRO A 34 8.28 -4.95 -9.73
CA PRO A 34 9.42 -4.60 -8.88
C PRO A 34 9.69 -3.09 -8.80
N GLU A 35 10.16 -2.62 -7.65
CA GLU A 35 10.42 -1.20 -7.40
C GLU A 35 11.91 -0.93 -7.16
N VAL A 36 12.40 0.18 -7.72
CA VAL A 36 13.74 0.71 -7.47
C VAL A 36 13.59 2.09 -6.83
N VAL A 37 14.12 2.26 -5.62
CA VAL A 37 14.06 3.52 -4.86
C VAL A 37 15.44 4.16 -4.85
N VAL A 38 15.52 5.41 -5.32
CA VAL A 38 16.74 6.22 -5.33
C VAL A 38 16.41 7.60 -4.76
N GLY A 39 16.81 7.85 -3.51
CA GLY A 39 16.47 9.08 -2.79
C GLY A 39 14.95 9.24 -2.66
N SER A 40 14.42 10.34 -3.21
CA SER A 40 12.98 10.63 -3.23
C SER A 40 12.24 10.08 -4.45
N VAL A 41 12.93 9.37 -5.35
CA VAL A 41 12.35 8.85 -6.59
C VAL A 41 12.12 7.35 -6.47
N THR A 42 10.90 6.92 -6.81
CA THR A 42 10.54 5.51 -6.94
C THR A 42 10.23 5.20 -8.41
N ILE A 43 10.89 4.18 -8.95
CA ILE A 43 10.66 3.67 -10.29
C ILE A 43 9.98 2.30 -10.17
N ARG A 44 8.78 2.19 -10.73
CA ARG A 44 8.03 0.93 -10.84
C ARG A 44 8.31 0.26 -12.17
N LEU A 45 8.74 -0.99 -12.12
CA LEU A 45 8.88 -1.86 -13.28
C LEU A 45 7.59 -2.64 -13.51
N GLU A 46 7.46 -3.20 -14.72
CA GLU A 46 6.31 -4.03 -15.04
C GLU A 46 6.26 -5.31 -14.17
N PRO A 47 5.06 -5.83 -13.88
CA PRO A 47 4.91 -7.12 -13.20
C PRO A 47 5.64 -8.23 -13.97
N GLY A 48 6.42 -9.03 -13.26
CA GLY A 48 7.23 -10.09 -13.86
C GLY A 48 8.51 -9.61 -14.57
N ALA A 49 8.95 -8.36 -14.35
CA ALA A 49 10.23 -7.88 -14.85
C ALA A 49 11.37 -8.85 -14.48
N SER A 50 12.20 -9.18 -15.47
CA SER A 50 13.30 -10.12 -15.28
C SER A 50 14.41 -9.53 -14.41
N ALA A 51 15.15 -10.40 -13.71
CA ALA A 51 16.31 -9.97 -12.91
C ALA A 51 17.33 -9.18 -13.74
N ALA A 52 17.55 -9.57 -15.00
CA ALA A 52 18.43 -8.84 -15.92
C ALA A 52 17.94 -7.41 -16.19
N ARG A 53 16.63 -7.21 -16.36
CA ARG A 53 16.05 -5.87 -16.55
C ARG A 53 16.19 -5.02 -15.30
N ILE A 54 15.89 -5.58 -14.12
CA ILE A 54 16.04 -4.89 -12.83
C ILE A 54 17.49 -4.43 -12.66
N ALA A 55 18.46 -5.34 -12.87
CA ALA A 55 19.88 -5.04 -12.74
C ALA A 55 20.35 -3.96 -13.72
N SER A 56 19.86 -3.99 -14.97
CA SER A 56 20.16 -2.96 -15.98
C SER A 56 19.68 -1.57 -15.54
N VAL A 57 18.46 -1.46 -15.02
CA VAL A 57 17.90 -0.20 -14.51
C VAL A 57 18.72 0.31 -13.33
N VAL A 58 19.04 -0.54 -12.36
CA VAL A 58 19.86 -0.16 -11.20
C VAL A 58 21.24 0.33 -11.65
N HIS A 59 21.90 -0.38 -12.57
CA HIS A 59 23.21 0.04 -13.06
C HIS A 59 23.12 1.38 -13.80
N ALA A 60 22.12 1.59 -14.64
CA ALA A 60 21.95 2.86 -15.36
C ALA A 60 21.78 4.05 -14.39
N LEU A 61 21.04 3.88 -13.30
CA LEU A 61 20.86 4.91 -12.28
C LEU A 61 22.17 5.23 -11.56
N MET A 62 22.96 4.21 -11.22
CA MET A 62 24.26 4.38 -10.55
C MET A 62 25.33 5.01 -11.46
N ALA A 63 25.22 4.84 -12.78
CA ALA A 63 26.14 5.46 -13.74
C ALA A 63 25.82 6.94 -14.00
N ALA A 64 24.59 7.37 -13.72
CA ALA A 64 24.12 8.74 -13.95
C ALA A 64 24.20 9.63 -12.70
N SER A 65 24.61 9.06 -11.55
CA SER A 65 24.71 9.75 -10.24
C SER A 65 26.12 10.22 -9.93
#